data_AF-A0A816GY28-F1
#
_entry.id   AF-A0A816GY28-F1
#
_cell.length_a   1.000
_cell.length_b   1.000
_cell.length_c   1.000
_cell.angle_alpha   90.00
_cell.angle_beta   90.00
_cell.angle_gamma   90.00
#
_symmetry.space_group_name_H-M   'P 1'
#
loop_
_entity.id
_entity.type
_entity.pdbx_description
1 polymer ?
#
loop_
_entity_poly.entity_id
_entity_poly.type
_entity_poly.pdbx_seq_one_letter_code
_entity_poly.pdbx_strand_id
1 'polypeptide(L)' 'MAEATTNKTNNDIYIPSVMKAAQQSGFGEVRDVLTLDENVYVPRQLSSKQILVRVYAAAINPVDWKVLNGRLS' A
#
# COMPACT_ATOMS: atom_id res chain seq x y z
N MET A 1 22.31 32.55 30.47
CA MET A 1 22.07 31.15 30.07
C MET A 1 21.36 31.20 28.73
N ALA A 2 22.01 30.78 27.65
CA ALA A 2 21.44 30.85 26.31
C ALA A 2 20.47 29.67 26.12
N GLU A 3 19.23 29.95 25.77
CA GLU A 3 18.24 28.94 25.40
C GLU A 3 18.63 28.33 24.05
N ALA A 4 18.81 27.01 24.03
CA ALA A 4 19.05 26.27 22.80
C ALA A 4 17.77 26.26 21.95
N THR A 5 17.83 26.89 20.79
CA THR A 5 16.75 26.89 19.80
C THR A 5 16.70 25.52 19.13
N THR A 6 15.76 24.67 19.54
CA THR A 6 15.53 23.35 18.93
C THR A 6 14.89 23.53 17.55
N ASN A 7 15.70 23.48 16.49
CA ASN A 7 15.22 23.44 15.10
C ASN A 7 14.53 22.11 14.82
N LYS A 8 13.22 22.03 15.06
CA LYS A 8 12.39 20.90 14.65
C LYS A 8 12.05 21.08 13.16
N THR A 9 12.78 20.39 12.27
CA THR A 9 12.42 20.30 10.85
C THR A 9 11.15 19.46 10.75
N ASN A 10 10.00 20.13 10.76
CA ASN A 10 8.72 19.50 10.44
C ASN A 10 8.72 19.22 8.93
N ASN A 11 9.24 18.05 8.55
CA ASN A 11 9.00 17.52 7.21
C ASN A 11 7.53 17.10 7.17
N ASP A 12 6.66 17.97 6.66
CA ASP A 12 5.27 17.63 6.41
C ASP A 12 5.23 16.44 5.45
N ILE A 13 4.86 15.27 5.97
CA ILE A 13 4.75 14.05 5.18
C ILE A 13 3.53 14.21 4.27
N TYR A 14 3.77 14.52 3.00
CA TYR A 14 2.71 14.52 1.99
C TYR A 14 2.24 13.09 1.71
N ILE A 15 0.94 12.86 1.92
CA ILE A 15 0.27 11.59 1.59
C ILE A 15 -0.68 11.87 0.41
N PRO A 16 -0.50 11.23 -0.75
CA PRO A 16 -1.36 11.46 -1.92
C PRO A 16 -2.79 10.95 -1.70
N SER A 17 -3.76 11.48 -2.46
CA SER A 17 -5.16 11.03 -2.40
C SER A 17 -5.37 9.66 -3.05
N VAL A 18 -4.55 9.34 -4.06
CA VAL A 18 -4.57 8.07 -4.80
C VAL A 18 -3.18 7.41 -4.78
N MET A 19 -3.15 6.10 -5.02
CA MET A 19 -1.96 5.27 -5.10
C MET A 19 -2.08 4.26 -6.24
N LYS A 20 -0.94 3.68 -6.61
CA LYS A 20 -0.88 2.56 -7.54
C LYS A 20 -1.05 1.24 -6.79
N ALA A 21 -1.82 0.31 -7.34
CA ALA A 21 -2.02 -1.01 -6.77
C ALA A 21 -2.12 -2.09 -7.84
N ALA A 22 -1.60 -3.27 -7.54
CA ALA A 22 -1.94 -4.47 -8.30
C ALA A 22 -3.33 -4.94 -7.88
N GLN A 23 -4.30 -4.93 -8.79
CA GLN A 23 -5.70 -5.23 -8.52
C GLN A 23 -6.13 -6.52 -9.22
N GLN A 24 -6.75 -7.41 -8.45
CA GLN A 24 -7.30 -8.65 -8.95
C GLN A 24 -8.78 -8.45 -9.32
N SER A 25 -9.14 -8.76 -10.57
CA SER A 25 -10.52 -8.62 -11.08
C SER A 25 -11.34 -9.92 -11.04
N GLY A 26 -10.69 -11.06 -10.80
CA GLY A 26 -11.31 -12.40 -10.78
C GLY A 26 -10.28 -13.49 -10.52
N PHE A 27 -10.63 -14.76 -10.76
CA PHE A 27 -9.72 -15.90 -10.62
C PHE A 27 -9.27 -16.43 -11.99
N GLY A 28 -7.98 -16.72 -12.15
CA GLY A 28 -7.43 -17.26 -13.39
C GLY A 28 -5.95 -16.96 -13.62
N GLU A 29 -5.55 -17.02 -14.89
CA GLU A 29 -4.19 -16.70 -15.33
C GLU A 29 -3.83 -15.25 -14.99
N VAL A 30 -2.61 -15.04 -14.46
CA VAL A 30 -2.17 -13.74 -13.91
C VAL A 30 -2.35 -12.60 -14.91
N ARG A 31 -2.09 -12.84 -16.20
CA ARG A 31 -2.19 -11.84 -17.27
C ARG A 31 -3.61 -11.35 -17.51
N ASP A 32 -4.60 -12.17 -17.17
CA ASP A 32 -6.01 -11.89 -17.44
C ASP A 32 -6.69 -11.26 -16.21
N VAL A 33 -6.18 -11.56 -15.01
CA VAL A 33 -6.85 -11.17 -13.76
C VAL A 33 -6.11 -10.14 -12.92
N LEU A 34 -4.83 -9.88 -13.15
CA LEU A 34 -4.03 -8.93 -12.38
C LEU A 34 -3.65 -7.71 -13.24
N THR A 35 -4.10 -6.53 -12.83
CA THR A 35 -3.79 -5.27 -13.51
C THR A 35 -3.12 -4.27 -12.57
N LEU A 36 -2.38 -3.32 -13.14
CA LEU A 36 -1.90 -2.15 -12.39
C LEU A 36 -2.94 -1.04 -12.51
N ASP A 37 -3.61 -0.72 -11.41
CA ASP A 37 -4.49 0.45 -11.30
C ASP A 37 -3.72 1.59 -10.64
N GLU A 38 -3.65 2.75 -11.31
CA GLU A 38 -2.92 3.92 -10.80
C GLU A 38 -3.79 4.89 -9.99
N ASN A 39 -5.09 4.63 -9.86
CA ASN A 39 -6.08 5.55 -9.30
C ASN A 39 -6.83 5.00 -8.08
N VAL A 40 -6.20 4.11 -7.31
CA VAL A 40 -6.81 3.54 -6.09
C VAL A 40 -6.72 4.55 -4.95
N TYR A 41 -7.81 4.85 -4.27
CA TYR A 41 -7.78 5.78 -3.14
C TYR A 41 -6.92 5.26 -1.99
N VAL A 42 -6.07 6.15 -1.44
CA VAL A 42 -5.33 5.85 -0.21
C VAL A 42 -6.32 5.74 0.95
N PRO A 43 -6.30 4.66 1.76
CA PRO A 43 -7.17 4.53 2.93
C PRO A 43 -6.92 5.67 3.93
N ARG A 44 -7.95 6.49 4.18
CA ARG A 44 -7.90 7.64 5.12
C ARG A 44 -8.60 7.37 6.46
N GLN A 45 -9.57 6.45 6.47
CA GLN A 45 -10.33 6.09 7.66
C GLN A 45 -9.62 4.92 8.35
N LEU A 46 -8.81 5.22 9.36
CA LEU A 46 -8.11 4.22 10.17
C LEU A 46 -8.76 4.16 11.55
N SER A 47 -8.94 2.95 12.07
CA SER A 47 -9.25 2.75 13.49
C SER A 47 -8.00 2.99 14.36
N SER A 48 -8.20 3.12 15.67
CA SER A 48 -7.11 3.38 16.63
C SER A 48 -6.02 2.29 16.70
N LYS A 49 -6.25 1.12 16.08
CA LYS A 49 -5.31 -0.01 16.03
C LYS A 49 -4.72 -0.25 14.64
N GLN A 50 -4.90 0.69 13.72
CA GLN A 50 -4.39 0.59 12.36
C GLN A 50 -3.36 1.69 12.09
N ILE A 51 -2.40 1.37 11.22
CA ILE A 51 -1.41 2.32 10.71
C ILE A 51 -1.44 2.32 9.18
N LEU A 52 -1.13 3.46 8.58
CA LEU A 52 -0.91 3.56 7.14
C LEU A 52 0.58 3.34 6.85
N VAL A 53 0.87 2.40 5.95
CA VAL A 53 2.25 2.06 5.55
C VAL A 53 2.47 2.45 4.11
N ARG A 54 3.53 3.23 3.85
CA ARG A 54 4.04 3.42 2.49
C ARG A 54 4.89 2.21 2.11
N VAL A 55 4.33 1.32 1.29
CA VAL A 55 5.04 0.13 0.80
C VAL A 55 6.15 0.57 -0.17
N TYR A 56 7.39 0.23 0.15
CA TYR A 56 8.54 0.50 -0.73
C TYR A 56 8.79 -0.67 -1.71
N ALA A 57 8.60 -1.89 -1.24
CA ALA A 57 8.71 -3.11 -2.02
C ALA A 57 7.79 -4.19 -1.42
N ALA A 58 7.36 -5.12 -2.26
CA ALA A 58 6.62 -6.32 -1.87
C ALA A 58 7.25 -7.54 -2.53
N ALA A 59 7.29 -8.66 -1.82
CA ALA A 59 7.77 -9.93 -2.36
C ALA A 59 6.64 -10.66 -3.10
N ILE A 60 7.01 -11.44 -4.13
CA ILE A 60 6.12 -12.41 -4.77
C ILE A 60 6.44 -13.79 -4.19
N ASN A 61 5.43 -14.43 -3.61
CA ASN A 61 5.50 -15.71 -2.92
C ASN A 61 4.65 -16.76 -3.67
N PRO A 62 4.93 -18.06 -3.50
CA PRO A 62 4.13 -19.12 -4.13
C PRO A 62 2.63 -19.09 -3.76
N VAL A 63 2.29 -18.59 -2.57
CA VAL A 63 0.88 -18.45 -2.15
C VAL A 63 0.13 -17.41 -2.97
N ASP A 64 0.81 -16.39 -3.50
CA ASP A 64 0.16 -15.33 -4.28
C ASP A 64 -0.44 -15.90 -5.58
N TRP A 65 0.27 -16.85 -6.22
CA TRP A 65 -0.28 -17.61 -7.35
C TRP A 65 -1.53 -18.40 -6.98
N LYS A 66 -1.56 -19.02 -5.78
CA LYS A 66 -2.73 -19.77 -5.31
C LYS A 66 -3.93 -18.84 -5.11
N VAL A 67 -3.71 -17.65 -4.54
CA VAL A 67 -4.74 -16.62 -4.35
C VAL A 67 -5.32 -16.17 -5.69
N LEU A 68 -4.46 -15.85 -6.66
CA LEU A 68 -4.89 -15.42 -8.00
C LEU A 68 -5.72 -16.48 -8.73
N ASN A 69 -5.47 -17.76 -8.46
CA ASN A 69 -6.22 -18.87 -9.04
C ASN A 69 -7.42 -19.34 -8.18
N GLY A 70 -7.67 -18.74 -7.02
CA GLY A 70 -8.76 -19.16 -6.13
C GLY A 70 -8.53 -20.52 -5.45
N ARG A 71 -7.28 -20.91 -5.20
CA ARG A 71 -6.86 -22.23 -4.70
C ARG A 71 -6.18 -22.15 -3.32
N LEU A 72 -6.77 -21.37 -2.41
CA LEU A 72 -6.36 -21.33 -1.00
C LEU A 72 -6.89 -22.56 -0.28
N SER A 73 -6.19 -23.68 -0.42
CA SER A 73 -6.44 -24.94 0.28
C SER A 73 -5.14 -25.52 0.82
#